data_AF-A0A529KHZ0-F1
#
_entry.id   AF-A0A529KHZ0-F1
#
_cell.length_a   1.000
_cell.length_b   1.000
_cell.length_c   1.000
_cell.angle_alpha   90.00
_cell.angle_beta   90.00
_cell.angle_gamma   90.00
#
_symmetry.space_group_name_H-M   'P 1'
#
loop_
_entity.id
_entity.type
_entity.pdbx_description
1 polymer ?
#
loop_
_entity_poly.entity_id
_entity_poly.type
_entity_poly.pdbx_seq_one_letter_code
_entity_poly.pdbx_strand_id
1 'polypeptide(L)'
;MNYRHAYHAGNFADVVKHVVLSRLVEYLKQKDKAFRVIDTHAGIGRYDLSSTEAQKTGEWQGGIGRLIDAAMDAPAAALLAPYLEAVRSLNPEGGVKKYPGSPLIARY
;
A
#
# COMPACT_ATOMS: atom_id res chain seq x y z
N MET A 1 -22.60 -7.17 1.83
CA MET A 1 -22.02 -5.98 2.50
C MET A 1 -21.90 -4.87 1.47
N ASN A 2 -22.29 -3.64 1.82
CA ASN A 2 -22.30 -2.50 0.88
C ASN A 2 -20.95 -1.79 0.75
N TYR A 3 -20.06 -1.92 1.75
CA TYR A 3 -18.73 -1.35 1.68
C TYR A 3 -17.83 -2.16 0.74
N ARG A 4 -17.18 -1.48 -0.21
CA ARG A 4 -16.14 -2.06 -1.07
C ARG A 4 -14.91 -1.18 -0.98
N HIS A 5 -13.79 -1.76 -0.59
CA HIS A 5 -12.55 -0.99 -0.42
C HIS A 5 -11.98 -0.47 -1.75
N ALA A 6 -12.40 -1.01 -2.89
CA ALA A 6 -12.00 -0.54 -4.22
C ALA A 6 -12.30 0.95 -4.48
N TYR A 7 -13.32 1.52 -3.82
CA TYR A 7 -13.63 2.95 -3.90
C TYR A 7 -12.65 3.84 -3.12
N HIS A 8 -11.82 3.27 -2.25
CA HIS A 8 -10.97 4.01 -1.31
C HIS A 8 -9.50 3.58 -1.38
N ALA A 9 -9.20 2.56 -2.19
CA ALA A 9 -7.89 1.94 -2.25
C ALA A 9 -6.81 2.99 -2.61
N GLY A 10 -5.78 3.07 -1.80
CA GLY A 10 -4.65 3.98 -2.03
C GLY A 10 -4.89 5.43 -1.62
N ASN A 11 -5.99 5.73 -0.91
CA ASN A 11 -6.19 7.04 -0.30
C ASN A 11 -5.16 7.33 0.83
N PHE A 12 -5.24 8.51 1.44
CA PHE A 12 -4.30 8.92 2.49
C PHE A 12 -4.32 7.99 3.72
N ALA A 13 -5.49 7.43 4.06
CA ALA A 13 -5.62 6.53 5.20
C ALA A 13 -4.91 5.19 4.93
N ASP A 14 -5.05 4.68 3.71
CA ASP A 14 -4.31 3.51 3.25
C ASP A 14 -2.80 3.77 3.25
N VAL A 15 -2.34 4.94 2.81
CA VAL A 15 -0.92 5.31 2.87
C VAL A 15 -0.40 5.21 4.32
N VAL A 16 -1.04 5.86 5.28
CA VAL A 16 -0.61 5.82 6.70
C VAL A 16 -0.62 4.39 7.22
N LYS A 17 -1.72 3.66 7.02
CA LYS A 17 -1.90 2.27 7.47
C LYS A 17 -0.82 1.35 6.92
N HIS A 18 -0.54 1.44 5.62
CA HIS A 18 0.36 0.52 4.92
C HIS A 18 1.84 0.85 5.16
N VAL A 19 2.18 2.12 5.36
CA VAL A 19 3.51 2.51 5.84
C VAL A 19 3.77 1.88 7.22
N VAL A 20 2.85 2.05 8.18
CA VAL A 20 2.97 1.44 9.51
C VAL A 20 3.08 -0.08 9.42
N LEU A 21 2.21 -0.73 8.65
CA LEU A 21 2.26 -2.19 8.46
C LEU A 21 3.61 -2.66 7.92
N SER A 22 4.11 -2.05 6.84
CA SER A 22 5.40 -2.44 6.25
C SER A 22 6.55 -2.29 7.24
N ARG A 23 6.56 -1.24 8.07
CA ARG A 23 7.59 -1.02 9.09
C ARG A 23 7.51 -2.03 10.23
N LEU A 24 6.30 -2.41 10.65
CA LEU A 24 6.11 -3.46 11.65
C LEU A 24 6.60 -4.81 11.13
N VAL A 25 6.32 -5.14 9.87
CA VAL A 25 6.79 -6.38 9.23
C VAL A 25 8.32 -6.39 9.15
N GLU A 26 8.95 -5.32 8.66
CA GLU A 26 10.41 -5.21 8.60
C GLU A 26 11.07 -5.26 9.98
N TYR A 27 10.45 -4.68 11.00
CA TYR A 27 10.94 -4.77 12.37
C TYR A 27 10.87 -6.21 12.91
N LEU A 28 9.75 -6.91 12.69
CA LEU A 28 9.59 -8.30 13.14
C LEU A 28 10.56 -9.26 12.44
N LYS A 29 10.91 -9.00 11.17
CA LYS A 29 11.92 -9.76 10.41
C LYS A 29 13.33 -9.69 11.02
N GLN A 30 13.64 -8.71 11.89
CA GLN A 30 14.98 -8.58 12.50
C GLN A 30 15.34 -9.72 13.45
N LYS A 31 14.34 -10.43 13.97
CA LYS A 31 14.56 -11.59 14.83
C LYS A 31 14.48 -12.87 14.00
N ASP A 32 15.47 -13.74 14.13
CA ASP A 32 15.48 -15.07 13.53
C ASP A 32 14.53 -16.05 14.27
N LYS A 33 13.24 -15.66 14.34
CA LYS A 33 12.13 -16.48 14.81
C LYS A 33 10.92 -16.17 13.93
N ALA A 34 10.20 -17.20 13.53
CA ALA A 34 8.98 -17.04 12.77
C ALA A 34 7.94 -16.19 13.52
N PHE A 35 7.19 -15.37 12.77
CA PHE A 35 6.01 -14.66 13.25
C PHE A 35 4.83 -14.90 12.30
N ARG A 36 3.62 -14.56 12.74
CA ARG A 36 2.40 -14.68 11.95
C ARG A 36 1.71 -13.34 11.85
N VAL A 37 1.24 -13.01 10.64
CA VAL A 37 0.35 -11.88 10.38
C VAL A 37 -1.08 -12.41 10.30
N ILE A 38 -1.99 -11.85 11.09
CA ILE A 38 -3.43 -12.16 11.05
C ILE A 38 -4.15 -10.90 10.58
N ASP A 39 -4.67 -10.94 9.35
CA ASP A 39 -5.42 -9.84 8.76
C ASP A 39 -6.92 -10.17 8.79
N THR A 40 -7.64 -9.56 9.72
CA THR A 40 -9.06 -9.89 9.98
C THR A 40 -9.99 -9.36 8.89
N HIS A 41 -9.57 -8.35 8.14
CA HIS A 41 -10.36 -7.66 7.13
C HIS A 41 -9.52 -7.41 5.86
N ALA A 42 -8.93 -8.48 5.34
CA ALA A 42 -7.94 -8.49 4.25
C ALA A 42 -8.40 -7.88 2.91
N GLY A 43 -9.70 -7.77 2.67
CA GLY A 43 -10.25 -7.36 1.38
C GLY A 43 -9.82 -8.32 0.26
N ILE A 44 -9.66 -7.79 -0.96
CA ILE A 44 -9.32 -8.60 -2.16
C ILE A 44 -7.82 -8.66 -2.46
N GLY A 45 -6.98 -8.11 -1.59
CA GLY A 45 -5.52 -8.13 -1.72
C GLY A 45 -4.94 -7.13 -2.71
N ARG A 46 -5.47 -7.01 -3.94
CA ARG A 46 -5.02 -6.05 -4.96
C ARG A 46 -6.19 -5.27 -5.56
N TYR A 47 -5.99 -3.98 -5.76
CA TYR A 47 -6.99 -3.08 -6.33
C TYR A 47 -6.49 -2.49 -7.64
N ASP A 48 -7.35 -2.44 -8.66
CA ASP A 48 -7.09 -1.73 -9.91
C ASP A 48 -7.59 -0.29 -9.79
N LEU A 49 -6.66 0.68 -9.77
CA LEU A 49 -6.96 2.10 -9.65
C LEU A 49 -7.52 2.69 -10.95
N SER A 50 -7.49 1.96 -12.06
CA SER A 50 -8.18 2.33 -13.30
C SER A 50 -9.64 1.83 -13.36
N SER A 51 -10.07 1.04 -12.37
CA SER A 51 -11.44 0.53 -12.29
C SER A 51 -12.50 1.62 -12.13
N THR A 52 -13.73 1.33 -12.55
CA THR A 52 -14.87 2.24 -12.39
C THR A 52 -15.08 2.65 -10.93
N GLU A 53 -14.89 1.73 -9.97
CA GLU A 53 -15.00 2.01 -8.54
C GLU A 53 -13.97 3.03 -8.07
N ALA A 54 -12.70 2.83 -8.41
CA ALA A 54 -11.62 3.74 -8.01
C ALA A 54 -11.77 5.13 -8.67
N GLN A 55 -12.24 5.17 -9.92
CA GLN A 55 -12.43 6.41 -10.68
C GLN A 55 -13.67 7.22 -10.22
N LYS A 56 -14.66 6.57 -9.60
CA LYS A 56 -15.83 7.27 -9.05
C LYS A 56 -15.49 8.24 -7.93
N THR A 57 -14.45 7.95 -7.14
CA THR A 57 -14.03 8.79 -6.01
C THR A 57 -12.69 9.50 -6.29
N GLY A 58 -11.78 8.82 -7.00
CA GLY A 58 -10.44 9.35 -7.29
C GLY A 58 -9.54 9.51 -6.06
N GLU A 59 -9.91 8.96 -4.88
CA GLU A 59 -9.21 9.24 -3.62
C GLU A 59 -7.71 8.91 -3.65
N TRP A 60 -7.33 7.88 -4.43
CA TRP A 60 -5.95 7.46 -4.59
C TRP A 60 -5.03 8.56 -5.14
N GLN A 61 -5.58 9.49 -5.92
CA GLN A 61 -4.83 10.62 -6.50
C GLN A 61 -4.32 11.56 -5.41
N GLY A 62 -5.05 11.70 -4.30
CA GLY A 62 -4.63 12.47 -3.12
C GLY A 62 -3.78 11.69 -2.12
N GLY A 63 -3.74 10.36 -2.25
CA GLY A 63 -2.94 9.45 -1.43
C GLY A 63 -1.68 8.98 -2.16
N ILE A 64 -1.64 7.70 -2.52
CA ILE A 64 -0.48 7.08 -3.18
C ILE A 64 -0.07 7.77 -4.48
N GLY A 65 -1.02 8.35 -5.23
CA GLY A 65 -0.73 9.09 -6.45
C GLY A 65 0.19 10.29 -6.23
N ARG A 66 0.12 10.95 -5.07
CA ARG A 66 1.06 12.04 -4.72
C ARG A 66 2.42 11.55 -4.27
N LEU A 67 2.51 10.31 -3.80
CA LEU A 67 3.67 9.80 -3.06
C LEU A 67 4.59 8.92 -3.91
N ILE A 68 4.04 8.16 -4.88
CA ILE A 68 4.77 7.11 -5.61
C ILE A 68 6.06 7.62 -6.28
N ASP A 69 6.02 8.85 -6.78
CA ASP A 69 7.13 9.53 -7.48
C ASP A 69 7.52 10.87 -6.80
N ALA A 70 7.12 11.07 -5.54
CA ALA A 70 7.47 12.29 -4.81
C ALA A 70 8.98 12.37 -4.57
N ALA A 71 9.55 13.56 -4.77
CA ALA A 71 10.87 13.88 -4.23
C ALA A 71 10.77 14.00 -2.71
N MET A 72 11.65 13.30 -1.99
CA MET A 72 11.66 13.23 -0.53
C MET A 72 13.07 13.41 0.00
N ASP A 73 13.20 13.92 1.22
CA ASP A 73 14.47 13.86 1.92
C ASP A 73 14.86 12.40 2.25
N ALA A 74 16.13 12.18 2.55
CA ALA A 74 16.64 10.84 2.81
C ALA A 74 15.92 10.13 3.99
N PRO A 75 15.61 10.80 5.12
CA PRO A 75 14.87 10.18 6.22
C PRO A 75 13.46 9.70 5.82
N ALA A 76 12.69 10.54 5.11
CA ALA A 76 11.35 10.18 4.69
C ALA A 76 11.37 9.07 3.63
N ALA A 77 12.31 9.12 2.68
CA ALA A 77 12.50 8.06 1.70
C ALA A 77 12.81 6.71 2.36
N ALA A 78 13.71 6.68 3.35
CA ALA A 78 14.07 5.46 4.08
C ALA A 78 12.90 4.90 4.92
N LEU A 79 12.09 5.77 5.52
CA LEU A 79 10.89 5.37 6.25
C LEU A 79 9.86 4.72 5.32
N LEU A 80 9.69 5.26 4.11
CA LEU A 80 8.64 4.84 3.19
C LEU A 80 9.06 3.72 2.23
N ALA A 81 10.36 3.45 2.11
CA ALA A 81 10.91 2.51 1.13
C ALA A 81 10.21 1.14 1.13
N PRO A 82 10.04 0.41 2.25
CA PRO A 82 9.39 -0.90 2.23
C PRO A 82 7.96 -0.87 1.66
N TYR A 83 7.21 0.19 1.97
CA TYR A 83 5.86 0.38 1.44
C TYR A 83 5.88 0.74 -0.06
N LEU A 84 6.69 1.72 -0.46
CA LEU A 84 6.74 2.18 -1.85
C LEU A 84 7.30 1.12 -2.78
N GLU A 85 8.26 0.31 -2.33
CA GLU A 85 8.78 -0.83 -3.06
C GLU A 85 7.69 -1.89 -3.30
N ALA A 86 6.87 -2.21 -2.29
CA ALA A 86 5.72 -3.10 -2.45
C ALA A 86 4.73 -2.57 -3.52
N VAL A 87 4.45 -1.25 -3.52
CA VAL A 87 3.62 -0.63 -4.55
C VAL A 87 4.28 -0.70 -5.93
N ARG A 88 5.56 -0.35 -6.04
CA ARG A 88 6.31 -0.35 -7.31
C ARG A 88 6.46 -1.75 -7.91
N SER A 89 6.56 -2.80 -7.07
CA SER A 89 6.61 -4.19 -7.53
C SER A 89 5.38 -4.61 -8.36
N LEU A 90 4.23 -3.97 -8.11
CA LEU A 90 3.01 -4.19 -8.89
C LEU A 90 2.90 -3.28 -10.13
N ASN A 91 3.78 -2.29 -10.27
CA ASN A 91 3.77 -1.26 -11.30
C ASN A 91 5.18 -1.08 -11.91
N PRO A 92 5.78 -2.13 -12.53
CA PRO A 92 7.15 -2.07 -13.05
C PRO A 92 7.33 -1.07 -14.21
N GLU A 93 6.23 -0.68 -14.86
CA GLU A 93 6.21 0.30 -15.95
C GLU A 93 6.15 1.76 -15.47
N GLY A 94 6.11 1.99 -14.15
CA GLY A 94 5.98 3.32 -13.56
C GLY A 94 4.53 3.78 -13.32
N GLY A 95 4.39 4.89 -12.59
CA GLY A 95 3.09 5.37 -12.10
C GLY A 95 2.41 4.38 -11.14
N VAL A 96 1.11 4.54 -10.94
CA VAL A 96 0.32 3.64 -10.06
C VAL A 96 -1.03 3.28 -10.69
N LYS A 97 -1.13 2.05 -11.18
CA LYS A 97 -2.39 1.45 -11.68
C LYS A 97 -2.89 0.33 -10.77
N LYS A 98 -1.98 -0.40 -10.12
CA LYS A 98 -2.32 -1.49 -9.21
C LYS A 98 -1.88 -1.12 -7.79
N TYR A 99 -2.82 -1.14 -6.86
CA TYR A 99 -2.54 -0.85 -5.46
C TYR A 99 -2.55 -2.14 -4.62
N PRO A 100 -1.47 -2.46 -3.88
CA PRO A 100 -1.46 -3.58 -2.95
C PRO A 100 -2.22 -3.21 -1.67
N GLY A 101 -3.20 -4.03 -1.29
CA GLY A 101 -3.76 -4.02 0.06
C GLY A 101 -2.83 -4.70 1.07
N SER A 102 -3.22 -4.67 2.35
CA SER A 102 -2.47 -5.26 3.46
C SER A 102 -2.00 -6.71 3.25
N PRO A 103 -2.74 -7.63 2.60
CA PRO A 103 -2.26 -9.01 2.41
C PRO A 103 -1.07 -9.11 1.46
N LEU A 104 -0.97 -8.21 0.48
CA LEU A 104 0.17 -8.19 -0.44
C LEU A 104 1.35 -7.44 0.15
N ILE A 105 1.11 -6.36 0.89
CA ILE A 105 2.17 -5.65 1.60
C ILE A 105 2.84 -6.54 2.64
N ALA A 106 2.07 -7.34 3.39
CA ALA A 106 2.63 -8.26 4.37
C ALA A 106 3.45 -9.43 3.76
N ARG A 107 3.35 -9.65 2.45
CA ARG A 107 4.05 -10.72 1.70
C ARG A 107 5.24 -10.21 0.89
N TYR A 108 5.47 -8.90 0.86
CA TYR A 108 6.62 -8.29 0.21
C TYR A 108 7.88 -8.46 1.07
#